data_AF-A0AAV0ZY43-F1
#
_entry.id   AF-A0AAV0ZY43-F1
#
_cell.length_a   1.000
_cell.length_b   1.000
_cell.length_c   1.000
_cell.angle_alpha   90.00
_cell.angle_beta   90.00
_cell.angle_gamma   90.00
#
_symmetry.space_group_name_H-M   'P 1'
#
loop_
_entity.id
_entity.type
_entity.pdbx_description
1 polymer ?
#
loop_
_entity_poly.entity_id
_entity_poly.type
_entity_poly.pdbx_seq_one_letter_code
_entity_poly.pdbx_strand_id
1 'polypeptide(L)'
;MVDPHGFQNRPVVLSVFVEGGHSSTKNVCLDPDVEGRSRKRVEGLQCPNVRSDGWLEIEMGEFFNSGIENEEVQMKVLETGGHWKRGLFVEGIEVRPK
;
A
#
# COMPACT_ATOMS: atom_id res chain seq x y z
N MET A 1 4.22 -1.67 -22.01
CA MET A 1 3.06 -1.19 -21.24
C MET A 1 2.90 -2.13 -20.06
N VAL A 2 2.96 -1.64 -18.82
CA VAL A 2 2.65 -2.43 -17.64
C VAL A 2 1.13 -2.64 -17.64
N ASP A 3 0.67 -3.88 -17.66
CA ASP A 3 -0.76 -4.25 -17.60
C ASP A 3 -1.03 -4.91 -16.24
N PRO A 4 -1.32 -4.10 -15.20
CA PRO A 4 -1.58 -4.63 -13.87
C PRO A 4 -2.92 -5.38 -13.86
N HIS A 5 -2.89 -6.67 -13.54
CA HIS A 5 -4.07 -7.52 -13.53
C HIS A 5 -4.24 -8.19 -12.16
N GLY A 6 -5.48 -8.30 -11.72
CA GLY A 6 -5.87 -8.98 -10.48
C GLY A 6 -5.88 -8.07 -9.24
N PHE A 7 -5.57 -6.79 -9.37
CA PHE A 7 -5.70 -5.80 -8.29
C PHE A 7 -7.00 -4.98 -8.35
N GLN A 8 -7.76 -5.10 -9.45
CA GLN A 8 -8.97 -4.31 -9.67
C GLN A 8 -10.05 -4.64 -8.64
N ASN A 9 -10.62 -3.61 -8.01
CA ASN A 9 -11.70 -3.72 -7.02
C ASN A 9 -11.41 -4.77 -5.93
N ARG A 10 -10.16 -4.81 -5.44
CA ARG A 10 -9.73 -5.73 -4.39
C ARG A 10 -8.86 -5.03 -3.34
N PRO A 11 -9.08 -5.36 -2.07
CA PRO A 11 -8.26 -4.82 -1.00
C PRO A 11 -6.86 -5.43 -1.05
N VAL A 12 -5.87 -4.61 -0.69
CA VAL A 12 -4.50 -5.00 -0.36
C VAL A 12 -4.24 -4.54 1.06
N VAL A 13 -3.52 -5.34 1.83
CA VAL A 13 -3.14 -5.01 3.19
C VAL A 13 -1.77 -4.36 3.19
N LEU A 14 -1.68 -3.20 3.79
CA LEU A 14 -0.42 -2.55 4.13
C LEU A 14 -0.21 -2.66 5.64
N SER A 15 1.01 -2.99 6.06
CA SER A 15 1.35 -2.99 7.49
C SER A 15 2.73 -2.39 7.76
N VAL A 16 2.82 -1.62 8.83
CA VAL A 16 4.07 -1.13 9.42
C VAL A 16 4.17 -1.73 10.82
N PHE A 17 5.28 -2.39 11.11
CA PHE A 17 5.54 -3.00 12.42
C PHE A 17 6.88 -2.52 12.96
N VAL A 18 6.91 -2.04 14.19
CA VAL A 18 8.16 -1.73 14.91
C VAL A 18 8.41 -2.83 15.94
N GLU A 19 9.63 -3.36 15.98
CA GLU A 19 10.01 -4.38 16.95
C GLU A 19 9.76 -3.91 18.39
N GLY A 20 9.06 -4.73 19.18
CA GLY A 20 8.71 -4.40 20.58
C GLY A 20 7.77 -3.20 20.75
N GLY A 21 7.28 -2.61 19.65
CA GLY A 21 6.53 -1.36 19.64
C GLY A 21 5.13 -1.48 19.05
N HIS A 22 4.68 -0.37 18.45
CA HIS A 22 3.37 -0.29 17.81
C HIS A 22 3.38 -0.96 16.43
N SER A 23 2.24 -1.55 16.09
CA SER A 23 1.97 -2.04 14.74
C SER A 23 0.72 -1.36 14.19
N SER A 24 0.76 -1.06 12.89
CA SER A 24 -0.35 -0.50 12.14
C SER A 24 -0.61 -1.38 10.94
N THR A 25 -1.88 -1.68 10.69
CA THR A 25 -2.31 -2.45 9.51
C THR A 25 -3.55 -1.79 8.94
N LYS A 26 -3.60 -1.61 7.62
CA LYS A 26 -4.75 -1.04 6.93
C LYS A 26 -5.03 -1.73 5.60
N ASN A 27 -6.31 -1.78 5.26
CA ASN A 27 -6.76 -2.20 3.93
C ASN A 27 -6.78 -0.98 3.01
N VAL A 28 -6.22 -1.14 1.81
CA VAL A 28 -6.19 -0.11 0.77
C VAL A 28 -6.62 -0.69 -0.58
N CYS A 29 -6.91 0.17 -1.53
CA CYS A 29 -7.04 -0.18 -2.94
C CYS A 29 -5.74 0.21 -3.66
N LEU A 30 -5.19 -0.64 -4.53
CA LEU A 30 -4.06 -0.28 -5.41
C LEU A 30 -4.49 0.03 -6.87
N ASP A 31 -5.80 -0.03 -7.15
CA ASP A 31 -6.38 0.37 -8.43
C ASP A 31 -6.62 1.88 -8.40
N PRO A 32 -6.02 2.69 -9.31
CA PRO A 32 -6.24 4.12 -9.36
C PRO A 32 -7.71 4.44 -9.67
N ASP A 33 -8.18 5.61 -9.21
CA ASP A 33 -9.55 6.04 -9.47
C ASP A 33 -9.78 6.33 -10.95
N VAL A 34 -10.46 5.40 -11.62
CA VAL A 34 -10.86 5.52 -13.01
C VAL A 34 -12.39 5.53 -13.02
N GLU A 35 -12.95 6.62 -13.53
CA GLU A 35 -14.39 6.83 -13.62
C GLU A 35 -15.09 5.65 -14.32
N GLY A 36 -16.28 5.27 -13.82
CA GLY A 36 -17.12 4.23 -14.41
C GLY A 36 -16.83 2.79 -13.94
N ARG A 37 -15.81 2.55 -13.10
CA ARG A 37 -15.55 1.22 -12.52
C ARG A 37 -16.36 1.02 -11.22
N SER A 38 -17.13 -0.07 -11.12
CA SER A 38 -17.82 -0.45 -9.87
C SER A 38 -16.81 -0.81 -8.77
N ARG A 39 -16.83 -0.06 -7.66
CA ARG A 39 -15.88 -0.16 -6.54
C ARG A 39 -16.48 -0.69 -5.24
N LYS A 40 -17.61 -1.38 -5.31
CA LYS A 40 -18.34 -1.86 -4.12
C LYS A 40 -17.48 -2.64 -3.11
N ARG A 41 -16.39 -3.30 -3.52
CA ARG A 41 -15.53 -4.09 -2.63
C ARG A 41 -14.42 -3.26 -1.96
N VAL A 42 -14.16 -2.07 -2.46
CA VAL A 42 -13.09 -1.17 -1.98
C VAL A 42 -13.65 0.21 -1.60
N GLU A 43 -14.96 0.32 -1.46
CA GLU A 43 -15.63 1.55 -1.05
C GLU A 43 -15.14 1.98 0.34
N GLY A 44 -14.75 3.25 0.46
CA GLY A 44 -14.15 3.79 1.68
C GLY A 44 -12.69 3.43 1.93
N LEU A 45 -12.06 2.59 1.09
CA LEU A 45 -10.62 2.33 1.20
C LEU A 45 -9.80 3.47 0.58
N GLN A 46 -8.65 3.75 1.19
CA GLN A 46 -7.68 4.68 0.61
C GLN A 46 -7.21 4.16 -0.75
N CYS A 47 -7.19 5.05 -1.75
CA CYS A 47 -6.65 4.79 -3.08
C CYS A 47 -5.33 5.56 -3.25
N PRO A 48 -4.44 5.12 -4.16
CA PRO A 48 -3.22 5.84 -4.45
C PRO A 48 -3.51 7.15 -5.18
N ASN A 49 -2.66 8.14 -4.96
CA ASN A 49 -2.58 9.34 -5.76
C ASN A 49 -1.65 9.11 -6.95
N VAL A 50 -1.92 9.78 -8.07
CA VAL A 50 -1.03 9.78 -9.23
C VAL A 50 0.01 10.90 -9.05
N ARG A 51 1.30 10.54 -9.11
CA ARG A 51 2.43 11.48 -9.13
C ARG A 51 2.58 12.13 -10.51
N SER A 52 3.35 13.21 -10.57
CA SER A 52 3.61 13.94 -11.83
C SER A 52 4.38 13.14 -12.89
N ASP A 53 5.12 12.11 -12.46
CA ASP A 53 5.85 11.16 -13.33
C ASP A 53 5.01 9.94 -13.73
N GLY A 54 3.76 9.88 -13.31
CA GLY A 54 2.83 8.79 -13.63
C GLY A 54 2.89 7.59 -12.70
N TRP A 55 3.75 7.59 -11.67
CA TRP A 55 3.71 6.56 -10.62
C TRP A 55 2.52 6.75 -9.69
N LEU A 56 2.10 5.65 -9.07
CA LEU A 56 1.10 5.66 -8.01
C LEU A 56 1.79 5.72 -6.64
N GLU A 57 1.33 6.62 -5.77
CA GLU A 57 1.83 6.75 -4.40
C GLU A 57 0.68 6.60 -3.40
N ILE A 58 0.91 5.84 -2.34
CA ILE A 58 -0.02 5.68 -1.23
C ILE A 58 0.75 5.65 0.08
N GLU A 59 0.25 6.34 1.09
CA GLU A 59 0.82 6.30 2.42
C GLU A 59 0.66 4.90 3.00
N MET A 60 1.71 4.32 3.58
CA MET A 60 1.66 2.98 4.17
C MET A 60 1.22 2.99 5.64
N GLY A 61 1.54 4.07 6.35
CA GLY A 61 1.25 4.28 7.76
C GLY A 61 2.34 5.11 8.41
N GLU A 62 2.26 5.19 9.73
CA GLU A 62 3.15 6.00 10.55
C GLU A 62 3.74 5.13 11.65
N PHE A 63 4.97 5.48 12.05
CA PHE A 63 5.64 4.87 13.18
C PHE A 63 6.48 5.93 13.90
N PHE A 64 6.85 5.64 15.14
CA PHE A 64 7.73 6.49 15.93
C PHE A 64 9.12 5.86 15.97
N ASN A 65 10.16 6.67 15.74
CA ASN A 65 11.54 6.24 15.95
C ASN A 65 11.89 6.50 17.42
N SER A 66 12.09 5.43 18.19
CA SER A 66 12.35 5.53 19.64
C SER A 66 13.79 5.94 19.98
N GLY A 67 14.68 6.01 18.98
CA GLY A 67 16.11 6.24 19.17
C GLY A 67 16.85 5.01 19.74
N ILE A 68 16.17 3.87 19.86
CA ILE A 68 16.80 2.61 20.27
C ILE A 68 17.68 2.12 19.12
N GLU A 69 18.93 1.81 19.45
CA GLU A 69 19.88 1.28 18.48
C GLU A 69 19.41 -0.09 17.98
N ASN A 70 19.44 -0.28 16.66
CA ASN A 70 19.01 -1.51 15.98
C ASN A 70 17.52 -1.86 16.10
N GLU A 71 16.64 -0.90 16.44
CA GLU A 71 15.19 -1.11 16.35
C GLU A 71 14.78 -1.34 14.88
N GLU A 72 14.17 -2.49 14.60
CA GLU A 72 13.74 -2.83 13.25
C GLU A 72 12.32 -2.33 12.94
N VAL A 73 12.15 -1.83 11.70
CA VAL A 73 10.85 -1.48 11.14
C VAL A 73 10.53 -2.39 9.95
N GLN A 74 9.47 -3.18 10.07
CA GLN A 74 9.01 -4.08 9.02
C GLN A 74 7.89 -3.45 8.18
N MET A 75 8.24 -3.16 6.92
CA MET A 75 7.41 -2.79 5.78
C MET A 75 6.70 -3.97 5.09
N LYS A 76 5.36 -4.17 5.11
CA LYS A 76 4.73 -5.27 4.31
C LYS A 76 3.53 -4.84 3.45
N VAL A 77 3.58 -5.23 2.17
CA VAL A 77 2.45 -5.21 1.24
C VAL A 77 1.96 -6.65 1.07
N LEU A 78 0.81 -6.97 1.65
CA LEU A 78 0.24 -8.31 1.64
C LEU A 78 -1.05 -8.33 0.82
N GLU A 79 -1.13 -9.26 -0.12
CA GLU A 79 -2.35 -9.49 -0.87
C GLU A 79 -3.17 -10.62 -0.23
N THR A 80 -4.49 -10.48 -0.22
CA THR A 80 -5.40 -11.30 0.62
C THR A 80 -6.26 -12.30 -0.15
N GLY A 81 -6.03 -12.53 -1.44
CA GLY A 81 -6.91 -13.29 -2.32
C GLY A 81 -6.24 -14.36 -3.20
N GLY A 82 -6.94 -15.48 -3.43
CA GLY A 82 -6.41 -16.66 -4.13
C GLY A 82 -6.38 -16.63 -5.67
N HIS A 83 -6.42 -15.46 -6.31
CA HIS A 83 -6.46 -15.33 -7.78
C HIS A 83 -5.16 -14.77 -8.35
N TRP A 84 -4.87 -15.10 -9.61
CA TRP A 84 -3.64 -14.70 -10.29
C TRP A 84 -3.51 -13.19 -10.46
N LYS A 85 -2.28 -12.71 -10.24
CA LYS A 85 -1.89 -11.31 -10.35
C LYS A 85 -0.63 -11.19 -11.17
N ARG A 86 -0.51 -10.08 -11.87
CA ARG A 86 0.69 -9.71 -12.60
C ARG A 86 0.79 -8.20 -12.74
N GLY A 87 1.98 -7.71 -13.09
CA GLY A 87 2.19 -6.31 -13.45
C GLY A 87 2.21 -5.33 -12.26
N LEU A 88 2.50 -5.80 -11.04
CA LEU A 88 2.85 -4.90 -9.95
C LEU A 88 4.35 -4.60 -10.02
N PHE A 89 4.67 -3.33 -10.20
CA PHE A 89 6.03 -2.81 -10.11
C PHE A 89 6.09 -1.84 -8.95
N VAL A 90 7.09 -2.01 -8.09
CA VAL A 90 7.33 -1.15 -6.94
C VAL A 90 8.60 -0.36 -7.23
N GLU A 91 8.47 0.96 -7.33
CA GLU A 91 9.64 1.85 -7.49
C GLU A 91 10.49 1.86 -6.22
N GLY A 92 9.85 1.98 -5.06
CA GLY A 92 10.51 1.97 -3.76
C GLY A 92 9.54 2.17 -2.61
N ILE A 93 10.10 2.22 -1.40
CA ILE A 93 9.41 2.61 -0.17
C ILE A 93 10.18 3.80 0.40
N GLU A 94 9.45 4.86 0.75
CA GLU A 94 10.04 6.10 1.26
C GLU A 94 9.59 6.35 2.70
N VAL A 95 10.55 6.70 3.56
CA VAL A 95 10.29 7.13 4.94
C VAL A 95 10.50 8.64 4.99
N ARG A 96 9.46 9.39 5.38
CA ARG A 96 9.48 10.85 5.47
C ARG A 96 9.33 11.28 6.93
N PRO A 97 10.17 12.19 7.45
CA PRO A 97 9.92 12.81 8.75
C PRO A 97 8.65 13.67 8.69
N LYS A 98 7.97 13.79 9.84
CA LYS A 98 6.84 14.68 10.03
C LYS A 98 7.23 15.96 10.74
#